data_AF-A0A3N5ESF3-F1
#
_entry.id   AF-A0A3N5ESF3-F1
#
_cell.length_a   1.000
_cell.length_b   1.000
_cell.length_c   1.000
_cell.angle_alpha   90.00
_cell.angle_beta   90.00
_cell.angle_gamma   90.00
#
_symmetry.space_group_name_H-M   'P 1'
#
loop_
_entity.id
_entity.type
_entity.pdbx_description
1 polymer ?
#
loop_
_entity_poly.entity_id
_entity_poly.type
_entity_poly.pdbx_seq_one_letter_code
_entity_poly.pdbx_strand_id
1 'polypeptide(L)'
;MLSTVNPQDISCARPGGKLPGNVKVQLVEVAGGFVDPVDIASPKDGTGRLFVCERPGVIKIIKNGKVLEEPFYDNKANTAFQFLECGLYDVEFHPNFKENGLLYVSYADMWFNGATFIVEYKIAGGDPNKVDMASARPIMRIDFPYANHHGGKIAFGPDGYLYVGVGDGGWEGDVLDAGPDLSTWMGKMLRIDVNVKKGYAIPPTNPYATASEPKLMVLFGVSELEFSKIKQKSKPEIWASGIRNPWTFSFDRKTGDLYIADIGQNHWEEVNFQPAGSKGGEDYGWNKMCGTHPFPL
;
A
#
# COMPACT_ATOMS: atom_id res chain seq x y z
N MET A 1 -16.38 16.24 30.37
CA MET A 1 -17.16 16.88 29.31
C MET A 1 -16.65 16.33 27.99
N LEU A 2 -17.35 15.35 27.41
CA LEU A 2 -17.01 14.79 26.10
C LEU A 2 -17.52 15.77 25.04
N SER A 3 -16.60 16.34 24.27
CA SER A 3 -16.92 17.10 23.07
C SER A 3 -17.52 16.13 22.05
N THR A 4 -18.84 16.08 21.98
CA THR A 4 -19.57 15.44 20.89
C THR A 4 -19.30 16.25 19.63
N VAL A 5 -18.32 15.84 18.83
CA VAL A 5 -18.22 16.34 17.46
C VAL A 5 -19.48 15.84 16.76
N ASN A 6 -20.34 16.76 16.35
CA ASN A 6 -21.55 16.41 15.59
C ASN A 6 -21.07 15.77 14.28
N PRO A 7 -21.60 14.62 13.85
CA PRO A 7 -21.19 13.99 12.58
C PRO A 7 -21.36 14.91 11.35
N GLN A 8 -22.17 15.97 11.48
CA GLN A 8 -22.31 17.03 10.46
C GLN A 8 -21.16 18.06 10.44
N ASP A 9 -20.34 18.14 11.50
CA ASP A 9 -19.22 19.08 11.62
C ASP A 9 -17.94 18.55 10.95
N ILE A 10 -17.92 17.29 10.52
CA ILE A 10 -16.91 16.76 9.60
C ILE A 10 -17.46 17.01 8.19
N SER A 11 -17.01 18.06 7.52
CA SER A 11 -17.39 18.32 6.13
C SER A 11 -16.73 17.26 5.23
N CYS A 12 -17.32 16.06 5.17
CA CYS A 12 -16.99 15.11 4.14
C CYS A 12 -17.26 15.77 2.77
N ALA A 13 -16.31 15.68 1.84
CA ALA A 13 -16.48 16.25 0.51
C ALA A 13 -17.76 15.69 -0.12
N ARG A 14 -18.70 16.57 -0.46
CA ARG A 14 -19.95 16.17 -1.11
C ARG A 14 -19.83 16.37 -2.63
N PRO A 15 -20.28 15.42 -3.44
CA PRO A 15 -20.48 15.66 -4.88
C PRO A 15 -21.30 16.95 -5.09
N GLY A 16 -20.90 17.81 -6.04
CA GLY A 16 -21.61 19.07 -6.35
C GLY A 16 -20.80 20.35 -6.25
N GLY A 17 -19.49 20.27 -5.95
CA GLY A 17 -18.58 21.41 -6.11
C GLY A 17 -18.45 21.84 -7.58
N LYS A 18 -18.22 23.13 -7.83
CA LYS A 18 -17.96 23.64 -9.18
C LYS A 18 -16.52 23.29 -9.56
N LEU A 19 -16.34 22.23 -10.35
CA LEU A 19 -15.04 21.93 -10.96
C LEU A 19 -14.57 23.17 -11.74
N PRO A 20 -13.25 23.46 -11.82
CA PRO A 20 -12.69 24.66 -12.47
C PRO A 20 -12.92 24.74 -14.00
N GLY A 21 -13.89 23.98 -14.53
CA GLY A 21 -14.16 23.79 -15.94
C GLY A 21 -13.63 22.44 -16.45
N ASN A 22 -13.84 22.18 -17.74
CA ASN A 22 -13.23 21.03 -18.41
C ASN A 22 -11.72 21.29 -18.52
N VAL A 23 -10.92 20.59 -17.73
CA VAL A 23 -9.47 20.59 -17.90
C VAL A 23 -9.19 19.98 -19.27
N LYS A 24 -8.57 20.74 -20.18
CA LYS A 24 -8.10 20.21 -21.45
C LYS A 24 -6.86 19.36 -21.18
N VAL A 25 -7.01 18.05 -21.28
CA VAL A 25 -5.92 17.09 -21.15
C VAL A 25 -5.51 16.62 -22.55
N GLN A 26 -4.21 16.52 -22.78
CA GLN A 26 -3.64 15.89 -23.97
C GLN A 26 -2.66 14.80 -23.52
N LEU A 27 -2.73 13.64 -24.15
CA LEU A 27 -1.73 12.58 -23.96
C LEU A 27 -0.56 12.85 -24.90
N VAL A 28 0.64 12.89 -24.33
CA VAL A 28 1.91 13.01 -25.07
C VAL A 28 2.75 11.80 -24.72
N GLU A 29 3.17 11.06 -25.74
CA GLU A 29 4.06 9.91 -25.54
C GLU A 29 5.43 10.41 -25.09
N VAL A 30 5.91 9.86 -23.97
CA VAL A 30 7.25 10.16 -23.42
C VAL A 30 8.24 9.08 -23.82
N ALA A 31 7.82 7.80 -23.73
CA ALA A 31 8.59 6.62 -24.10
C ALA A 31 7.62 5.44 -24.28
N GLY A 32 8.07 4.42 -25.02
CA GLY A 32 7.31 3.20 -25.28
C GLY A 32 8.22 1.97 -25.38
N GLY A 33 7.65 0.83 -25.77
CA GLY A 33 8.38 -0.45 -25.89
C GLY A 33 8.54 -1.22 -24.59
N PHE A 34 7.73 -0.90 -23.56
CA PHE A 34 7.69 -1.65 -22.31
C PHE A 34 6.94 -2.97 -22.45
N VAL A 35 7.32 -3.95 -21.65
CA VAL A 35 6.65 -5.25 -21.54
C VAL A 35 5.73 -5.21 -20.33
N ASP A 36 4.43 -5.07 -20.57
CA ASP A 36 3.38 -5.13 -19.54
C ASP A 36 3.65 -4.18 -18.34
N PRO A 37 3.70 -2.85 -18.58
CA PRO A 37 4.00 -1.87 -17.55
C PRO A 37 2.82 -1.71 -16.57
N VAL A 38 3.11 -1.75 -15.27
CA VAL A 38 2.09 -1.74 -14.20
C VAL A 38 2.18 -0.56 -13.24
N ASP A 39 3.37 0.04 -13.08
CA ASP A 39 3.54 1.24 -12.26
C ASP A 39 4.73 2.09 -12.74
N ILE A 40 4.78 3.33 -12.26
CA ILE A 40 5.87 4.27 -12.51
C ILE A 40 6.23 5.05 -11.24
N ALA A 41 7.52 5.09 -10.92
CA ALA A 41 8.04 5.76 -9.75
C ALA A 41 9.09 6.82 -10.09
N SER A 42 9.32 7.73 -9.15
CA SER A 42 10.43 8.69 -9.20
C SER A 42 11.14 8.75 -7.85
N PRO A 43 12.49 8.72 -7.83
CA PRO A 43 13.28 8.81 -6.60
C PRO A 43 13.27 10.22 -5.99
N LYS A 44 12.65 11.21 -6.66
CA LYS A 44 12.57 12.61 -6.20
C LYS A 44 13.94 13.23 -5.90
N ASP A 45 15.00 12.72 -6.54
CA ASP A 45 16.40 13.12 -6.34
C ASP A 45 16.85 14.31 -7.21
N GLY A 46 15.93 14.91 -7.96
CA GLY A 46 16.18 16.02 -8.88
C GLY A 46 16.73 15.62 -10.25
N THR A 47 16.94 14.32 -10.51
CA THR A 47 17.50 13.85 -11.80
C THR A 47 16.49 13.80 -12.95
N GLY A 48 15.19 13.86 -12.63
CA GLY A 48 14.10 13.72 -13.61
C GLY A 48 13.94 12.31 -14.17
N ARG A 49 14.60 11.31 -13.56
CA ARG A 49 14.44 9.90 -13.95
C ARG A 49 13.08 9.36 -13.52
N LEU A 50 12.50 8.54 -14.38
CA LEU A 50 11.31 7.75 -14.08
C LEU A 50 11.67 6.27 -14.17
N PHE A 51 11.05 5.47 -13.31
CA PHE A 51 11.32 4.05 -13.17
C PHE A 51 10.01 3.31 -13.46
N VAL A 52 9.98 2.56 -14.55
CA VAL A 52 8.77 1.85 -15.02
C VAL A 52 8.87 0.40 -14.58
N CYS A 53 7.89 -0.05 -13.78
CA CYS A 53 7.74 -1.43 -13.35
C CYS A 53 7.07 -2.23 -14.46
N GLU A 54 7.75 -3.27 -14.93
CA GLU A 54 7.24 -4.26 -15.87
C GLU A 54 6.85 -5.51 -15.09
N ARG A 55 5.58 -5.95 -15.24
CA ARG A 55 4.98 -7.06 -14.49
C ARG A 55 5.84 -8.34 -14.44
N PRO A 56 6.62 -8.69 -15.48
CA PRO A 56 7.53 -9.84 -15.43
C PRO A 56 8.64 -9.80 -14.36
N GLY A 57 8.88 -8.67 -13.68
CA GLY A 57 9.94 -8.56 -12.67
C GLY A 57 11.11 -7.68 -13.08
N VAL A 58 10.89 -6.68 -13.94
CA VAL A 58 11.93 -5.78 -14.45
C VAL A 58 11.56 -4.33 -14.17
N ILE A 59 12.54 -3.50 -13.83
CA ILE A 59 12.35 -2.04 -13.76
C ILE A 59 13.23 -1.37 -14.80
N LYS A 60 12.61 -0.60 -15.69
CA LYS A 60 13.30 0.19 -16.73
C LYS A 60 13.44 1.65 -16.31
N ILE A 61 14.49 2.33 -16.76
CA ILE A 61 14.70 3.76 -16.50
C ILE A 61 14.36 4.55 -17.75
N ILE A 62 13.52 5.58 -17.59
CA ILE A 62 13.40 6.67 -18.55
C ILE A 62 14.26 7.83 -18.07
N LYS A 63 15.14 8.32 -18.93
CA LYS A 63 15.95 9.51 -18.70
C LYS A 63 15.97 10.36 -19.96
N ASN A 64 15.60 11.64 -19.84
CA ASN A 64 15.55 12.59 -20.96
C ASN A 64 14.69 12.08 -22.14
N GLY A 65 13.52 11.48 -21.84
CA GLY A 65 12.60 10.95 -22.86
C GLY A 65 13.09 9.67 -23.56
N LYS A 66 14.11 9.00 -23.04
CA LYS A 66 14.64 7.74 -23.60
C LYS A 66 14.69 6.65 -22.56
N VAL A 67 14.33 5.44 -22.96
CA VAL A 67 14.50 4.22 -22.15
C VAL A 67 15.98 3.83 -22.20
N LEU A 68 16.57 3.56 -21.03
CA LEU A 68 17.93 3.03 -20.95
C LEU A 68 17.93 1.54 -21.35
N GLU A 69 19.02 1.10 -22.00
CA GLU A 69 19.17 -0.28 -22.47
C GLU A 69 19.18 -1.26 -21.28
N GLU A 70 20.10 -1.03 -20.35
CA GLU A 70 20.21 -1.81 -19.12
C GLU A 70 19.05 -1.52 -18.16
N PRO A 71 18.39 -2.56 -17.61
CA PRO A 71 17.38 -2.37 -16.59
C PRO A 71 18.00 -1.90 -15.27
N PHE A 72 17.22 -1.16 -14.49
CA PHE A 72 17.57 -0.77 -13.12
C PHE A 72 17.62 -1.98 -12.19
N TYR A 73 16.63 -2.87 -12.37
CA TYR A 73 16.35 -4.04 -11.54
C TYR A 73 15.86 -5.17 -12.44
N ASP A 74 16.30 -6.39 -12.17
CA ASP A 74 15.89 -7.59 -12.89
C ASP A 74 15.77 -8.78 -11.92
N ASN A 75 14.54 -9.17 -11.63
CA ASN A 75 14.19 -10.27 -10.74
C ASN A 75 13.20 -11.25 -11.39
N LYS A 76 13.24 -11.38 -12.73
CA LYS A 76 12.35 -12.29 -13.47
C LYS A 76 12.38 -13.72 -12.92
N ALA A 77 13.55 -14.20 -12.48
CA ALA A 77 13.74 -15.56 -11.99
C ALA A 77 13.00 -15.86 -10.67
N ASN A 78 12.61 -14.84 -9.91
CA ASN A 78 11.92 -14.99 -8.63
C ASN A 78 10.52 -14.36 -8.64
N THR A 79 10.08 -13.80 -9.76
CA THR A 79 8.78 -13.11 -9.87
C THR A 79 7.76 -14.03 -10.54
N ALA A 80 6.68 -14.38 -9.84
CA ALA A 80 5.53 -15.02 -10.46
C ALA A 80 4.76 -13.97 -11.28
N PHE A 81 4.64 -14.16 -12.59
CA PHE A 81 3.88 -13.22 -13.45
C PHE A 81 2.94 -13.90 -14.46
N GLN A 82 2.92 -15.23 -14.50
CA GLN A 82 2.18 -15.98 -15.53
C GLN A 82 0.70 -16.15 -15.21
N PHE A 83 0.26 -15.78 -14.00
CA PHE A 83 -1.09 -16.04 -13.54
C PHE A 83 -1.74 -14.76 -12.99
N LEU A 84 -2.85 -14.38 -13.62
CA LEU A 84 -3.80 -13.37 -13.15
C LEU A 84 -3.11 -12.06 -12.72
N GLU A 85 -3.19 -11.65 -11.44
CA GLU A 85 -2.61 -10.39 -10.96
C GLU A 85 -1.13 -10.49 -10.61
N CYS A 86 -0.58 -11.69 -10.44
CA CYS A 86 0.81 -11.86 -10.00
C CYS A 86 1.79 -11.12 -10.91
N GLY A 87 2.80 -10.50 -10.29
CA GLY A 87 3.93 -9.88 -10.96
C GLY A 87 4.78 -9.05 -10.02
N LEU A 88 5.63 -8.22 -10.61
CA LEU A 88 6.12 -7.02 -9.95
C LEU A 88 4.95 -6.05 -9.79
N TYR A 89 4.78 -5.48 -8.61
CA TYR A 89 3.69 -4.53 -8.32
C TYR A 89 4.19 -3.10 -8.33
N ASP A 90 5.24 -2.81 -7.56
CA ASP A 90 5.68 -1.44 -7.32
C ASP A 90 7.15 -1.36 -6.91
N VAL A 91 7.72 -0.17 -7.10
CA VAL A 91 9.00 0.26 -6.54
C VAL A 91 8.83 1.61 -5.85
N GLU A 92 9.28 1.69 -4.61
CA GLU A 92 9.29 2.96 -3.87
C GLU A 92 10.70 3.26 -3.37
N PHE A 93 11.08 4.53 -3.45
CA PHE A 93 12.40 4.98 -3.03
C PHE A 93 12.33 5.51 -1.61
N HIS A 94 13.35 5.20 -0.81
CA HIS A 94 13.45 5.75 0.53
C HIS A 94 13.42 7.30 0.47
N PRO A 95 12.79 8.02 1.42
CA PRO A 95 12.76 9.49 1.39
C PRO A 95 14.14 10.15 1.34
N ASN A 96 15.13 9.49 1.95
CA ASN A 96 16.57 9.85 1.92
C ASN A 96 17.37 9.06 0.86
N PHE A 97 16.76 8.67 -0.26
CA PHE A 97 17.39 7.85 -1.30
C PHE A 97 18.70 8.46 -1.82
N LYS A 98 18.76 9.79 -1.93
CA LYS A 98 19.96 10.49 -2.40
C LYS A 98 21.17 10.24 -1.50
N GLU A 99 20.93 10.06 -0.21
CA GLU A 99 21.97 9.85 0.81
C GLU A 99 22.24 8.36 1.06
N ASN A 100 21.20 7.53 1.10
CA ASN A 100 21.32 6.12 1.52
C ASN A 100 21.26 5.11 0.37
N GLY A 101 20.73 5.50 -0.79
CA GLY A 101 20.56 4.64 -1.96
C GLY A 101 19.60 3.48 -1.76
N LEU A 102 18.67 3.57 -0.80
CA LEU A 102 17.72 2.51 -0.46
C LEU A 102 16.41 2.60 -1.24
N LEU A 103 15.94 1.46 -1.69
CA LEU A 103 14.67 1.30 -2.39
C LEU A 103 13.94 0.04 -1.91
N TYR A 104 12.66 -0.02 -2.17
CA TYR A 104 11.79 -1.13 -1.80
C TYR A 104 11.04 -1.60 -3.03
N VAL A 105 10.94 -2.92 -3.19
CA VAL A 105 10.21 -3.55 -4.30
C VAL A 105 9.15 -4.47 -3.71
N SER A 106 7.95 -4.42 -4.28
CA SER A 106 6.82 -5.29 -3.94
C SER A 106 6.50 -6.19 -5.12
N TYR A 107 6.50 -7.52 -4.94
CA TYR A 107 6.24 -8.48 -6.02
C TYR A 107 5.63 -9.80 -5.51
N ALA A 108 4.91 -10.53 -6.37
CA ALA A 108 4.52 -11.91 -6.12
C ALA A 108 5.70 -12.86 -6.35
N ASP A 109 6.07 -13.60 -5.31
CA ASP A 109 7.21 -14.52 -5.36
C ASP A 109 6.89 -15.83 -6.06
N MET A 110 7.81 -16.28 -6.92
CA MET A 110 7.68 -17.51 -7.71
C MET A 110 7.81 -18.79 -6.88
N TRP A 111 8.60 -18.78 -5.81
CA TRP A 111 8.95 -19.95 -5.01
C TRP A 111 7.99 -20.18 -3.85
N PHE A 112 7.29 -19.14 -3.41
CA PHE A 112 6.32 -19.17 -2.32
C PHE A 112 4.88 -18.98 -2.81
N ASN A 113 4.52 -19.64 -3.91
CA ASN A 113 3.15 -19.73 -4.44
C ASN A 113 2.46 -18.35 -4.62
N GLY A 114 3.20 -17.36 -5.12
CA GLY A 114 2.65 -16.02 -5.34
C GLY A 114 2.53 -15.15 -4.08
N ALA A 115 3.08 -15.58 -2.94
CA ALA A 115 3.16 -14.74 -1.74
C ALA A 115 3.75 -13.36 -2.10
N THR A 116 3.17 -12.30 -1.57
CA THR A 116 3.69 -10.94 -1.81
C THR A 116 4.89 -10.69 -0.92
N PHE A 117 6.00 -10.35 -1.55
CA PHE A 117 7.25 -10.00 -0.90
C PHE A 117 7.49 -8.51 -1.02
N ILE A 118 7.80 -7.87 0.10
CA ILE A 118 8.36 -6.52 0.15
C ILE A 118 9.83 -6.67 0.52
N VAL A 119 10.71 -6.20 -0.35
CA VAL A 119 12.15 -6.38 -0.21
C VAL A 119 12.86 -5.04 -0.35
N GLU A 120 13.71 -4.73 0.61
CA GLU A 120 14.63 -3.60 0.51
C GLU A 120 15.87 -4.00 -0.30
N TYR A 121 16.32 -3.08 -1.14
CA TYR A 121 17.59 -3.16 -1.86
C TYR A 121 18.37 -1.86 -1.72
N LYS A 122 19.64 -1.92 -2.13
CA LYS A 122 20.54 -0.77 -2.25
C LYS A 122 21.06 -0.65 -3.69
N ILE A 123 21.38 0.57 -4.11
CA ILE A 123 22.09 0.80 -5.37
C ILE A 123 23.52 0.21 -5.36
N ALA A 124 23.96 -0.29 -6.51
CA ALA A 124 25.25 -0.94 -6.69
C ALA A 124 26.40 0.06 -6.81
N GLY A 125 27.35 0.02 -5.87
CA GLY A 125 28.58 0.83 -5.95
C GLY A 125 28.37 2.34 -6.03
N GLY A 126 27.19 2.83 -5.61
CA GLY A 126 26.80 4.23 -5.74
C GLY A 126 26.30 4.63 -7.14
N ASP A 127 26.19 3.70 -8.10
CA ASP A 127 25.53 3.96 -9.38
C ASP A 127 24.02 4.06 -9.17
N PRO A 128 23.42 5.25 -9.31
CA PRO A 128 22.01 5.43 -9.04
C PRO A 128 21.11 4.75 -10.08
N ASN A 129 21.65 4.21 -11.17
CA ASN A 129 20.92 3.51 -12.24
C ASN A 129 21.00 1.99 -12.13
N LYS A 130 21.56 1.43 -11.06
CA LYS A 130 21.70 -0.02 -10.92
C LYS A 130 21.46 -0.48 -9.49
N VAL A 131 20.63 -1.51 -9.32
CA VAL A 131 20.42 -2.18 -8.03
C VAL A 131 21.51 -3.22 -7.77
N ASP A 132 21.99 -3.31 -6.54
CA ASP A 132 22.77 -4.46 -6.05
C ASP A 132 21.81 -5.58 -5.64
N MET A 133 21.60 -6.57 -6.51
CA MET A 133 20.69 -7.68 -6.24
C MET A 133 21.12 -8.53 -5.03
N ALA A 134 22.40 -8.51 -4.65
CA ALA A 134 22.89 -9.22 -3.47
C ALA A 134 22.58 -8.48 -2.15
N SER A 135 22.15 -7.22 -2.23
CA SER A 135 21.76 -6.41 -1.06
C SER A 135 20.34 -6.72 -0.54
N ALA A 136 19.63 -7.67 -1.18
CA ALA A 136 18.25 -8.01 -0.86
C ALA A 136 18.04 -8.25 0.65
N ARG A 137 17.16 -7.44 1.26
CA ARG A 137 16.74 -7.60 2.64
C ARG A 137 15.21 -7.75 2.69
N PRO A 138 14.69 -8.97 2.88
CA PRO A 138 13.25 -9.19 3.03
C PRO A 138 12.69 -8.39 4.20
N ILE A 139 11.64 -7.62 3.95
CA ILE A 139 10.93 -6.82 4.95
C ILE A 139 9.68 -7.57 5.40
N MET A 140 8.87 -8.01 4.45
CA MET A 140 7.59 -8.65 4.72
C MET A 140 7.29 -9.71 3.67
N ARG A 141 6.68 -10.80 4.11
CA ARG A 141 6.07 -11.83 3.27
C ARG A 141 4.61 -11.97 3.67
N ILE A 142 3.70 -11.83 2.71
CA ILE A 142 2.26 -11.98 2.90
C ILE A 142 1.82 -13.17 2.06
N ASP A 143 1.33 -14.23 2.71
CA ASP A 143 0.81 -15.39 2.00
C ASP A 143 -0.60 -15.09 1.48
N PHE A 144 -0.86 -15.47 0.23
CA PHE A 144 -2.15 -15.28 -0.44
C PHE A 144 -2.75 -16.66 -0.80
N PRO A 145 -4.03 -16.92 -0.46
CA PRO A 145 -4.68 -18.19 -0.80
C PRO A 145 -5.12 -18.26 -2.27
N TYR A 146 -5.36 -17.11 -2.91
CA TYR A 146 -5.67 -17.00 -4.33
C TYR A 146 -4.69 -16.05 -5.02
N ALA A 147 -4.63 -16.12 -6.35
CA ALA A 147 -3.67 -15.35 -7.16
C ALA A 147 -4.27 -14.03 -7.70
N ASN A 148 -5.30 -13.53 -7.04
CA ASN A 148 -5.95 -12.25 -7.31
C ASN A 148 -6.18 -11.49 -6.00
N HIS A 149 -6.41 -10.19 -6.12
CA HIS A 149 -6.47 -9.22 -5.03
C HIS A 149 -5.23 -9.20 -4.15
N HIS A 150 -4.07 -9.02 -4.78
CA HIS A 150 -2.83 -8.82 -4.03
C HIS A 150 -2.72 -7.40 -3.44
N GLY A 151 -3.30 -6.40 -4.11
CA GLY A 151 -2.94 -5.01 -3.93
C GLY A 151 -1.50 -4.81 -4.40
N GLY A 152 -0.58 -4.65 -3.46
CA GLY A 152 0.86 -4.72 -3.70
C GLY A 152 1.55 -3.37 -3.80
N LYS A 153 0.82 -2.26 -3.91
CA LYS A 153 1.41 -0.93 -3.91
C LYS A 153 2.10 -0.62 -2.58
N ILE A 154 3.24 0.07 -2.65
CA ILE A 154 3.94 0.58 -1.48
C ILE A 154 4.26 2.07 -1.66
N ALA A 155 4.14 2.85 -0.59
CA ALA A 155 4.52 4.26 -0.65
C ALA A 155 4.95 4.78 0.72
N PHE A 156 5.93 5.69 0.73
CA PHE A 156 6.23 6.42 1.96
C PHE A 156 5.18 7.50 2.22
N GLY A 157 4.61 7.47 3.41
CA GLY A 157 3.75 8.55 3.90
C GLY A 157 4.55 9.81 4.24
N PRO A 158 3.85 10.95 4.44
CA PRO A 158 4.49 12.20 4.86
C PRO A 158 5.12 12.11 6.27
N ASP A 159 4.79 11.07 7.02
CA ASP A 159 5.32 10.73 8.33
C ASP A 159 6.61 9.89 8.28
N GLY A 160 7.06 9.50 7.09
CA GLY A 160 8.30 8.74 6.88
C GLY A 160 8.17 7.23 7.08
N TYR A 161 6.97 6.71 7.30
CA TYR A 161 6.72 5.26 7.37
C TYR A 161 6.32 4.69 6.00
N LEU A 162 6.56 3.40 5.81
CA LEU A 162 6.18 2.70 4.59
C LEU A 162 4.75 2.17 4.74
N TYR A 163 3.87 2.59 3.83
CA TYR A 163 2.50 2.11 3.72
C TYR A 163 2.43 1.01 2.66
N VAL A 164 1.55 0.04 2.89
CA VAL A 164 1.35 -1.11 2.01
C VAL A 164 -0.14 -1.31 1.77
N GLY A 165 -0.57 -1.35 0.52
CA GLY A 165 -1.91 -1.79 0.15
C GLY A 165 -1.94 -3.30 0.01
N VAL A 166 -2.80 -3.98 0.79
CA VAL A 166 -2.92 -5.44 0.77
C VAL A 166 -4.37 -5.81 0.50
N GLY A 167 -4.62 -6.51 -0.61
CA GLY A 167 -5.96 -6.97 -0.95
C GLY A 167 -6.44 -8.10 -0.04
N ASP A 168 -7.73 -8.41 -0.13
CA ASP A 168 -8.47 -9.32 0.74
C ASP A 168 -8.11 -10.80 0.57
N GLY A 169 -7.21 -11.12 -0.35
CA GLY A 169 -6.78 -12.49 -0.58
C GLY A 169 -7.42 -13.14 -1.79
N GLY A 170 -8.43 -12.49 -2.40
CA GLY A 170 -9.06 -12.89 -3.64
C GLY A 170 -10.45 -13.50 -3.47
N TRP A 171 -10.96 -13.95 -4.61
CA TRP A 171 -12.32 -14.47 -4.80
C TRP A 171 -13.47 -13.47 -4.66
N GLU A 172 -14.64 -13.85 -5.15
CA GLU A 172 -15.85 -13.02 -5.05
C GLU A 172 -16.45 -13.07 -3.65
N GLY A 173 -16.85 -11.91 -3.14
CA GLY A 173 -17.56 -11.78 -1.86
C GLY A 173 -16.70 -12.00 -0.61
N ASP A 174 -15.37 -12.03 -0.74
CA ASP A 174 -14.43 -12.21 0.38
C ASP A 174 -14.78 -13.45 1.23
N VAL A 175 -14.56 -14.62 0.65
CA VAL A 175 -14.80 -15.93 1.31
C VAL A 175 -13.96 -16.16 2.56
N LEU A 176 -12.95 -15.31 2.78
CA LEU A 176 -12.07 -15.34 3.94
C LEU A 176 -12.57 -14.43 5.06
N ASP A 177 -13.55 -13.56 4.79
CA ASP A 177 -13.97 -12.46 5.66
C ASP A 177 -12.77 -11.59 6.08
N ALA A 178 -11.79 -11.46 5.18
CA ALA A 178 -10.52 -10.81 5.43
C ALA A 178 -10.69 -9.31 5.65
N GLY A 179 -11.60 -8.64 4.93
CA GLY A 179 -11.86 -7.20 5.06
C GLY A 179 -12.00 -6.75 6.53
N PRO A 180 -12.98 -7.26 7.29
CA PRO A 180 -13.19 -6.93 8.69
C PRO A 180 -12.26 -7.69 9.66
N ASP A 181 -11.67 -8.83 9.27
CA ASP A 181 -10.81 -9.59 10.17
C ASP A 181 -9.47 -8.87 10.42
N LEU A 182 -9.27 -8.41 11.65
CA LEU A 182 -8.04 -7.73 12.07
C LEU A 182 -6.89 -8.71 12.38
N SER A 183 -7.13 -10.02 12.39
CA SER A 183 -6.11 -11.04 12.67
C SER A 183 -5.22 -11.37 11.47
N THR A 184 -5.62 -10.91 10.28
CA THR A 184 -4.89 -11.04 9.02
C THR A 184 -4.36 -9.70 8.52
N TRP A 185 -3.36 -9.75 7.63
CA TRP A 185 -2.89 -8.60 6.87
C TRP A 185 -3.71 -8.33 5.61
N MET A 186 -4.52 -9.30 5.17
CA MET A 186 -5.34 -9.19 3.96
C MET A 186 -6.50 -8.20 4.16
N GLY A 187 -6.82 -7.44 3.11
CA GLY A 187 -7.89 -6.45 3.09
C GLY A 187 -7.61 -5.23 3.97
N LYS A 188 -6.35 -4.76 3.95
CA LYS A 188 -5.83 -3.73 4.86
C LYS A 188 -4.96 -2.71 4.11
N MET A 189 -4.91 -1.50 4.66
CA MET A 189 -3.70 -0.68 4.58
C MET A 189 -2.81 -1.01 5.76
N LEU A 190 -1.54 -1.33 5.51
CA LEU A 190 -0.52 -1.48 6.54
C LEU A 190 0.37 -0.26 6.62
N ARG A 191 0.99 -0.04 7.78
CA ARG A 191 1.98 1.00 8.04
C ARG A 191 3.09 0.47 8.93
N ILE A 192 4.32 0.46 8.42
CA ILE A 192 5.48 -0.14 9.08
C ILE A 192 6.70 0.80 9.09
N ASP A 193 7.57 0.63 10.08
CA ASP A 193 8.84 1.34 10.17
C ASP A 193 9.99 0.49 9.65
N VAL A 194 10.51 0.86 8.48
CA VAL A 194 11.63 0.16 7.83
C VAL A 194 13.00 0.72 8.23
N ASN A 195 13.06 1.79 9.03
CA ASN A 195 14.30 2.45 9.48
C ASN A 195 14.98 1.73 10.64
N VAL A 196 15.04 0.40 10.56
CA VAL A 196 15.59 -0.48 11.58
C VAL A 196 16.58 -1.47 10.97
N LYS A 197 17.48 -1.99 11.81
CA LYS A 197 18.57 -2.88 11.33
C LYS A 197 18.09 -4.20 10.74
N LYS A 198 16.93 -4.71 11.15
CA LYS A 198 16.38 -6.01 10.73
C LYS A 198 14.86 -5.91 10.62
N GLY A 199 14.31 -6.48 9.56
CA GLY A 199 12.87 -6.47 9.29
C GLY A 199 12.28 -5.06 9.31
N TYR A 200 11.21 -4.89 10.07
CA TYR A 200 10.55 -3.63 10.35
C TYR A 200 10.19 -3.54 11.83
N ALA A 201 9.89 -2.33 12.30
CA ALA A 201 9.25 -2.08 13.59
C ALA A 201 7.81 -1.61 13.39
N ILE A 202 7.02 -1.68 14.46
CA ILE A 202 5.66 -1.14 14.50
C ILE A 202 5.74 0.32 14.93
N PRO A 203 5.23 1.26 14.12
CA PRO A 203 5.09 2.64 14.56
C PRO A 203 4.22 2.69 15.83
N PRO A 204 4.67 3.36 16.92
CA PRO A 204 3.91 3.42 18.17
C PRO A 204 2.57 4.16 18.03
N THR A 205 2.39 4.87 16.91
CA THR A 205 1.17 5.61 16.56
C THR A 205 0.21 4.80 15.70
N ASN A 206 0.51 3.53 15.39
CA ASN A 206 -0.48 2.66 14.74
C ASN A 206 -1.68 2.41 15.66
N PRO A 207 -2.90 2.34 15.11
CA PRO A 207 -4.13 2.16 15.89
C PRO A 207 -4.16 0.85 16.71
N TYR A 208 -3.40 -0.17 16.28
CA TYR A 208 -3.34 -1.47 16.93
C TYR A 208 -1.94 -1.82 17.48
N ALA A 209 -1.09 -0.82 17.73
CA ALA A 209 0.31 -1.04 18.12
C ALA A 209 0.46 -1.92 19.39
N THR A 210 -0.49 -1.84 20.32
CA THR A 210 -0.47 -2.61 21.59
C THR A 210 -1.31 -3.89 21.54
N ALA A 211 -1.79 -4.32 20.36
CA ALA A 211 -2.72 -5.45 20.25
C ALA A 211 -2.07 -6.81 20.63
N SER A 212 -0.74 -6.89 20.54
CA SER A 212 0.06 -8.04 20.95
C SER A 212 0.44 -8.04 22.44
N GLU A 213 0.18 -6.95 23.16
CA GLU A 213 0.52 -6.86 24.58
C GLU A 213 -0.39 -7.76 25.43
N PRO A 214 0.18 -8.58 26.34
CA PRO A 214 -0.62 -9.36 27.28
C PRO A 214 -1.35 -8.42 28.25
N LYS A 215 -2.62 -8.13 27.95
CA LYS A 215 -3.48 -7.43 28.91
C LYS A 215 -4.00 -8.46 29.92
N LEU A 216 -3.44 -8.45 31.13
CA LEU A 216 -4.07 -9.11 32.27
C LEU A 216 -5.49 -8.55 32.38
N MET A 217 -6.50 -9.41 32.22
CA MET A 217 -7.91 -9.02 32.32
C MET A 217 -8.16 -8.52 33.75
N VAL A 218 -8.11 -7.21 33.94
CA VAL A 218 -8.57 -6.60 35.19
C VAL A 218 -10.10 -6.67 35.15
N LEU A 219 -10.66 -7.63 35.89
CA LEU A 219 -12.09 -7.95 35.86
C LEU A 219 -12.98 -6.82 36.43
N PHE A 220 -12.39 -5.90 37.21
CA PHE A 220 -13.11 -4.80 37.87
C PHE A 220 -12.38 -3.47 37.68
N GLY A 221 -13.12 -2.38 37.39
CA GLY A 221 -12.55 -1.03 37.29
C GLY A 221 -12.16 -0.57 35.87
N VAL A 222 -12.43 -1.38 34.85
CA VAL A 222 -12.33 -0.99 33.44
C VAL A 222 -13.75 -0.69 32.93
N SER A 223 -13.96 0.47 32.29
CA SER A 223 -15.28 0.80 31.74
C SER A 223 -15.60 -0.01 30.49
N GLU A 224 -16.87 -0.19 30.13
CA GLU A 224 -17.28 -0.84 28.87
C GLU A 224 -16.63 -0.18 27.64
N LEU A 225 -16.45 1.15 27.68
CA LEU A 225 -15.76 1.91 26.63
C LEU A 225 -14.27 1.55 26.54
N GLU A 226 -13.62 1.22 27.66
CA GLU A 226 -12.24 0.77 27.65
C GLU A 226 -12.14 -0.70 27.20
N PHE A 227 -13.10 -1.54 27.58
CA PHE A 227 -13.21 -2.92 27.08
C PHE A 227 -13.43 -2.96 25.56
N SER A 228 -14.26 -2.07 24.99
CA SER A 228 -14.54 -2.05 23.55
C SER A 228 -13.31 -1.70 22.69
N LYS A 229 -12.29 -1.07 23.30
CA LYS A 229 -11.01 -0.73 22.66
C LYS A 229 -10.01 -1.90 22.69
N ILE A 230 -10.28 -2.97 23.43
CA ILE A 230 -9.40 -4.13 23.48
C ILE A 230 -9.59 -4.94 22.20
N LYS A 231 -8.63 -4.83 21.29
CA LYS A 231 -8.57 -5.57 20.02
C LYS A 231 -7.46 -6.61 20.07
N GLN A 232 -7.53 -7.51 21.06
CA GLN A 232 -6.59 -8.62 21.16
C GLN A 232 -6.67 -9.47 19.88
N LYS A 233 -5.52 -9.92 19.39
CA LYS A 233 -5.31 -10.63 18.10
C LYS A 233 -5.25 -9.75 16.84
N SER A 234 -5.46 -8.44 16.94
CA SER A 234 -5.21 -7.55 15.80
C SER A 234 -3.74 -7.54 15.41
N LYS A 235 -3.45 -7.47 14.10
CA LYS A 235 -2.11 -7.26 13.58
C LYS A 235 -1.67 -5.81 13.85
N PRO A 236 -0.54 -5.57 14.52
CA PRO A 236 -0.10 -4.22 14.89
C PRO A 236 0.32 -3.36 13.68
N GLU A 237 0.56 -3.97 12.52
CA GLU A 237 0.87 -3.29 11.25
C GLU A 237 -0.33 -2.55 10.65
N ILE A 238 -1.57 -2.91 11.03
CA ILE A 238 -2.78 -2.38 10.40
C ILE A 238 -2.88 -0.88 10.66
N TRP A 239 -3.04 -0.12 9.58
CA TRP A 239 -3.37 1.30 9.57
C TRP A 239 -4.85 1.54 9.32
N ALA A 240 -5.45 0.82 8.37
CA ALA A 240 -6.87 0.85 8.07
C ALA A 240 -7.35 -0.53 7.56
N SER A 241 -8.65 -0.80 7.69
CA SER A 241 -9.26 -2.09 7.34
C SER A 241 -10.49 -1.94 6.45
N GLY A 242 -11.09 -3.07 6.08
CA GLY A 242 -12.32 -3.09 5.30
C GLY A 242 -12.13 -2.67 3.86
N ILE A 243 -11.03 -3.12 3.24
CA ILE A 243 -10.66 -2.80 1.86
C ILE A 243 -10.61 -4.11 1.06
N ARG A 244 -11.00 -4.08 -0.22
CA ARG A 244 -11.07 -5.28 -1.07
C ARG A 244 -9.78 -5.53 -1.84
N ASN A 245 -9.36 -4.64 -2.70
CA ASN A 245 -8.13 -4.71 -3.49
C ASN A 245 -7.54 -3.31 -3.71
N PRO A 246 -6.78 -2.75 -2.74
CA PRO A 246 -6.13 -1.44 -2.85
C PRO A 246 -4.89 -1.53 -3.75
N TRP A 247 -5.09 -1.78 -5.04
CA TRP A 247 -4.02 -1.94 -6.02
C TRP A 247 -3.24 -0.64 -6.26
N THR A 248 -3.82 0.52 -5.94
CA THR A 248 -3.07 1.76 -5.89
C THR A 248 -3.59 2.75 -4.84
N PHE A 249 -2.71 3.63 -4.38
CA PHE A 249 -2.99 4.70 -3.44
C PHE A 249 -1.91 5.79 -3.56
N SER A 250 -2.22 6.99 -3.07
CA SER A 250 -1.28 8.11 -3.08
C SER A 250 -1.53 9.07 -1.94
N PHE A 251 -0.46 9.71 -1.47
CA PHE A 251 -0.54 10.85 -0.57
C PHE A 251 -0.49 12.15 -1.37
N ASP A 252 -1.43 13.06 -1.11
CA ASP A 252 -1.36 14.43 -1.60
C ASP A 252 -0.11 15.09 -1.00
N ARG A 253 0.79 15.55 -1.88
CA ARG A 253 2.09 16.12 -1.48
C ARG A 253 1.98 17.46 -0.74
N LYS A 254 0.85 18.17 -0.85
CA LYS A 254 0.62 19.46 -0.20
C LYS A 254 -0.08 19.28 1.14
N THR A 255 -1.10 18.42 1.20
CA THR A 255 -1.93 18.27 2.41
C THR A 255 -1.52 17.09 3.25
N GLY A 256 -0.95 16.05 2.66
CA GLY A 256 -0.68 14.76 3.30
C GLY A 256 -1.90 13.84 3.33
N ASP A 257 -3.01 14.19 2.66
CA ASP A 257 -4.21 13.36 2.61
C ASP A 257 -3.93 12.08 1.82
N LEU A 258 -4.47 10.96 2.30
CA LEU A 258 -4.36 9.66 1.66
C LEU A 258 -5.60 9.39 0.80
N TYR A 259 -5.38 9.04 -0.46
CA TYR A 259 -6.39 8.56 -1.39
C TYR A 259 -6.07 7.12 -1.77
N ILE A 260 -7.03 6.21 -1.60
CA ILE A 260 -6.88 4.78 -1.86
C ILE A 260 -7.85 4.43 -2.98
N ALA A 261 -7.34 3.91 -4.09
CA ALA A 261 -8.19 3.33 -5.13
C ALA A 261 -8.44 1.87 -4.76
N ASP A 262 -9.71 1.56 -4.52
CA ASP A 262 -10.15 0.22 -4.12
C ASP A 262 -11.19 -0.31 -5.12
N ILE A 263 -11.19 -1.62 -5.33
CA ILE A 263 -12.04 -2.29 -6.30
C ILE A 263 -13.16 -3.00 -5.57
N GLY A 264 -14.41 -2.54 -5.68
CA GLY A 264 -15.57 -3.21 -5.09
C GLY A 264 -16.04 -4.43 -5.90
N GLN A 265 -17.12 -5.08 -5.45
CA GLN A 265 -17.64 -6.26 -6.13
C GLN A 265 -18.54 -5.89 -7.31
N ASN A 266 -18.05 -6.09 -8.54
CA ASN A 266 -18.74 -6.00 -9.84
C ASN A 266 -19.32 -4.64 -10.25
N HIS A 267 -19.92 -3.89 -9.33
CA HIS A 267 -20.78 -2.74 -9.65
C HIS A 267 -20.19 -1.38 -9.26
N TRP A 268 -19.32 -1.35 -8.25
CA TRP A 268 -18.83 -0.12 -7.66
C TRP A 268 -17.32 -0.19 -7.49
N GLU A 269 -16.64 0.81 -8.02
CA GLU A 269 -15.23 1.09 -7.75
C GLU A 269 -15.14 2.28 -6.78
N GLU A 270 -14.10 2.32 -5.96
CA GLU A 270 -14.01 3.23 -4.84
C GLU A 270 -12.74 4.08 -4.90
N VAL A 271 -12.89 5.35 -4.53
CA VAL A 271 -11.77 6.19 -4.11
C VAL A 271 -12.02 6.58 -2.67
N ASN A 272 -11.34 5.89 -1.77
CA ASN A 272 -11.41 6.09 -0.33
C ASN A 272 -10.48 7.25 0.07
N PHE A 273 -10.99 8.15 0.91
CA PHE A 273 -10.28 9.34 1.37
C PHE A 273 -10.00 9.25 2.87
N GLN A 274 -8.78 9.56 3.25
CA GLN A 274 -8.37 9.68 4.63
C GLN A 274 -7.59 10.98 4.84
N PRO A 275 -8.07 11.87 5.74
CA PRO A 275 -7.41 13.15 5.97
C PRO A 275 -6.04 12.97 6.62
N ALA A 276 -5.10 13.84 6.30
CA ALA A 276 -3.73 13.82 6.83
C ALA A 276 -3.65 13.78 8.37
N GLY A 277 -4.66 14.36 9.05
CA GLY A 277 -4.76 14.40 10.50
C GLY A 277 -5.27 13.10 11.16
N SER A 278 -5.65 12.10 10.37
CA SER A 278 -6.16 10.82 10.87
C SER A 278 -5.16 10.12 11.82
N LYS A 279 -5.71 9.33 12.74
CA LYS A 279 -4.94 8.46 13.65
C LYS A 279 -4.89 7.01 13.20
N GLY A 280 -5.40 6.71 12.01
CA GLY A 280 -5.64 5.35 11.54
C GLY A 280 -6.82 4.70 12.27
N GLY A 281 -7.16 3.49 11.85
CA GLY A 281 -8.25 2.68 12.38
C GLY A 281 -9.55 2.83 11.62
N GLU A 282 -9.56 3.56 10.51
CA GLU A 282 -10.68 3.59 9.57
C GLU A 282 -11.01 2.17 9.08
N ASP A 283 -12.30 1.90 9.00
CA ASP A 283 -12.88 0.71 8.39
C ASP A 283 -13.69 1.17 7.18
N TYR A 284 -13.24 0.81 5.98
CA TYR A 284 -13.90 1.19 4.72
C TYR A 284 -15.07 0.27 4.35
N GLY A 285 -15.36 -0.74 5.18
CA GLY A 285 -16.63 -1.45 5.17
C GLY A 285 -16.69 -2.70 4.30
N TRP A 286 -15.68 -3.00 3.46
CA TRP A 286 -15.59 -4.30 2.81
C TRP A 286 -15.44 -5.41 3.88
N ASN A 287 -16.17 -6.52 3.84
CA ASN A 287 -17.03 -7.03 2.77
C ASN A 287 -18.54 -6.81 2.99
N LYS A 288 -18.95 -5.84 3.81
CA LYS A 288 -20.39 -5.53 4.01
C LYS A 288 -20.85 -4.33 3.20
N MET A 289 -19.91 -3.57 2.65
CA MET A 289 -20.14 -2.39 1.83
C MET A 289 -19.31 -2.46 0.54
N CYS A 290 -19.87 -1.92 -0.55
CA CYS A 290 -19.14 -1.50 -1.74
C CYS A 290 -19.45 -0.02 -1.98
N GLY A 291 -18.49 0.83 -1.65
CA GLY A 291 -18.62 2.27 -1.55
C GLY A 291 -19.68 2.63 -0.53
N THR A 292 -20.69 3.39 -0.96
CA THR A 292 -21.81 3.78 -0.08
C THR A 292 -23.00 2.82 -0.11
N HIS A 293 -22.84 1.63 -0.71
CA HIS A 293 -23.92 0.65 -0.88
C HIS A 293 -23.66 -0.62 -0.05
N PRO A 294 -24.71 -1.24 0.53
CA PRO A 294 -24.58 -2.56 1.16
C PRO A 294 -24.13 -3.64 0.16
N PHE A 295 -23.43 -4.64 0.67
CA PHE A 295 -23.04 -5.85 -0.05
C PHE A 295 -23.41 -7.11 0.75
N PRO A 296 -23.94 -8.18 0.11
CA PRO A 296 -24.38 -8.24 -1.28
C PRO A 296 -25.57 -7.31 -1.56
N LEU A 297 -25.68 -6.85 -2.82
CA LEU A 297 -26.77 -5.98 -3.28
C LEU A 297 -28.13 -6.71 -3.30
#